data_AF-A0A8J8KI05-F1
#
_entry.id   AF-A0A8J8KI05-F1
#
_cell.length_a   1.000
_cell.length_b   1.000
_cell.length_c   1.000
_cell.angle_alpha   90.00
_cell.angle_beta   90.00
_cell.angle_gamma   90.00
#
_symmetry.space_group_name_H-M   'P 1'
#
loop_
_entity.id
_entity.type
_entity.pdbx_description
1 polymer ?
#
loop_
_entity_poly.entity_id
_entity_poly.type
_entity_poly.pdbx_seq_one_letter_code
_entity_poly.pdbx_strand_id
1 'polypeptide(L)'
;MRSLVEAEIRSSFVNCTKGEAARLSLPRDLGDRAWADLDFLAWPDISAPDRAYLVTEPVLAAVPGGSDEPGGQLIGMALRLAAQKRGLLHRSMCSLCLTTHPGNGVSLMTARKAGVAGRQGNSVGLYICTDLACSLYVRGLKKPHTGGRLDETLSVEEQVERLRGKLDGFLTKILT
;
A
#
# COMPACT_ATOMS: atom_id res chain seq x y z
N MET A 1 13.31 -2.16 -0.04
CA MET A 1 13.02 -1.20 1.05
C MET A 1 13.99 -1.47 2.19
N ARG A 2 14.32 -0.49 3.04
CA ARG A 2 15.10 -0.78 4.26
C ARG A 2 14.22 -1.45 5.33
N SER A 3 14.84 -2.16 6.27
CA SER A 3 14.11 -2.68 7.44
C SER A 3 13.62 -1.52 8.32
N LEU A 4 12.36 -1.59 8.75
CA LEU A 4 11.76 -0.58 9.62
C LEU A 4 11.51 -1.13 11.02
N VAL A 5 11.63 -0.26 12.01
CA VAL A 5 11.20 -0.55 13.38
C VAL A 5 9.81 0.04 13.67
N GLU A 6 9.17 -0.48 14.72
CA GLU A 6 7.82 -0.07 15.14
C GLU A 6 7.67 1.46 15.31
N ALA A 7 8.65 2.12 15.92
CA ALA A 7 8.60 3.56 16.15
C ALA A 7 8.48 4.34 14.83
N GLU A 8 9.29 3.99 13.84
CA GLU A 8 9.32 4.63 12.52
C GLU A 8 7.99 4.46 11.79
N ILE A 9 7.43 3.25 11.84
CA ILE A 9 6.12 2.93 11.26
C ILE A 9 5.04 3.79 11.91
N ARG A 10 4.98 3.86 13.24
CA ARG A 10 3.92 4.60 13.93
C ARG A 10 3.99 6.11 13.67
N SER A 11 5.20 6.67 13.55
CA SER A 11 5.40 8.09 13.28
C SER A 11 5.10 8.50 11.84
N SER A 12 5.01 7.56 10.90
CA SER A 12 4.91 7.89 9.47
C SER A 12 3.48 8.21 8.99
N PHE A 13 2.44 7.91 9.78
CA PHE A 13 1.05 7.98 9.31
C PHE A 13 0.52 9.40 9.10
N VAL A 14 0.03 9.68 7.88
CA VAL A 14 -0.43 11.03 7.49
C VAL A 14 -1.94 11.23 7.47
N ASN A 15 -2.72 10.14 7.41
CA ASN A 15 -4.19 10.20 7.23
C ASN A 15 -4.99 9.58 8.39
N CYS A 16 -4.35 9.44 9.54
CA CYS A 16 -4.99 9.10 10.80
C CYS A 16 -4.40 9.94 11.93
N THR A 17 -5.06 9.90 13.08
CA THR A 17 -4.59 10.57 14.30
C THR A 17 -3.41 9.83 14.91
N LYS A 18 -2.57 10.53 15.69
CA LYS A 18 -1.47 9.91 16.45
C LYS A 18 -1.95 8.76 17.33
N GLY A 19 -3.13 8.87 17.93
CA GLY A 19 -3.73 7.81 18.74
C GLY A 19 -4.18 6.59 17.93
N GLU A 20 -4.70 6.78 16.72
CA GLU A 20 -4.97 5.68 15.79
C GLU A 20 -3.67 4.99 15.37
N ALA A 21 -2.63 5.76 15.02
CA ALA A 21 -1.31 5.24 14.65
C ALA A 21 -0.61 4.47 15.79
N ALA A 22 -0.79 4.91 17.04
CA ALA A 22 -0.24 4.24 18.21
C ALA A 22 -0.90 2.88 18.51
N ARG A 23 -2.14 2.64 18.03
CA ARG A 23 -2.92 1.43 18.30
C ARG A 23 -2.99 0.45 17.13
N LEU A 24 -2.29 0.74 16.03
CA LEU A 24 -2.23 -0.15 14.88
C LEU A 24 -1.67 -1.50 15.31
N SER A 25 -2.37 -2.57 14.93
CA SER A 25 -1.88 -3.94 15.03
C SER A 25 -0.71 -4.11 14.04
N LEU A 26 0.53 -4.25 14.52
CA LEU A 26 1.67 -4.48 13.64
C LEU A 26 1.77 -5.96 13.21
N PRO A 27 2.39 -6.26 12.06
CA PRO A 27 2.69 -7.63 11.67
C PRO A 27 3.59 -8.30 12.70
N ARG A 28 3.21 -9.49 13.18
CA ARG A 28 4.02 -10.24 14.17
C ARG A 28 5.38 -10.68 13.61
N ASP A 29 5.45 -10.80 12.28
CA ASP A 29 6.62 -11.22 11.51
C ASP A 29 7.41 -10.01 10.96
N LEU A 30 7.25 -8.81 11.52
CA LEU A 30 7.91 -7.59 11.02
C LEU A 30 9.43 -7.74 10.90
N GLY A 31 10.08 -8.37 11.88
CA GLY A 31 11.52 -8.60 11.89
C GLY A 31 12.01 -9.59 10.83
N ASP A 32 11.13 -10.48 10.35
CA ASP A 32 11.47 -11.58 9.44
C ASP A 32 11.04 -11.28 7.98
N ARG A 33 10.53 -10.08 7.70
CA ARG A 33 10.11 -9.69 6.35
C ARG A 33 11.31 -9.68 5.40
N ALA A 34 11.10 -10.18 4.17
CA ALA A 34 12.07 -10.07 3.08
C ALA A 34 12.11 -8.64 2.51
N TRP A 35 12.67 -7.70 3.27
CA TRP A 35 12.67 -6.26 2.97
C TRP A 35 13.28 -5.90 1.60
N ALA A 36 14.22 -6.71 1.12
CA ALA A 36 14.83 -6.55 -0.21
C ALA A 36 13.81 -6.71 -1.35
N ASP A 37 12.75 -7.50 -1.15
CA ASP A 37 11.72 -7.76 -2.14
C ASP A 37 10.52 -6.79 -2.03
N LEU A 38 10.56 -5.86 -1.08
CA LEU A 38 9.49 -4.89 -0.84
C LEU A 38 9.82 -3.53 -1.45
N ASP A 39 8.80 -2.92 -2.06
CA ASP A 39 8.79 -1.50 -2.44
C ASP A 39 7.98 -0.65 -1.46
N PHE A 40 7.08 -1.32 -0.73
CA PHE A 40 6.33 -0.77 0.38
C PHE A 40 6.02 -1.93 1.35
N LEU A 41 5.88 -1.60 2.63
CA LEU A 41 5.35 -2.51 3.64
C LEU A 41 3.84 -2.34 3.70
N ALA A 42 3.05 -3.41 3.58
CA ALA A 42 1.61 -3.34 3.76
C ALA A 42 1.04 -4.58 4.44
N TRP A 43 0.01 -4.40 5.25
CA TRP A 43 -0.63 -5.48 5.99
C TRP A 43 -2.09 -5.18 6.34
N PRO A 44 -2.96 -6.20 6.43
CA PRO A 44 -4.31 -6.05 6.96
C PRO A 44 -4.28 -5.91 8.49
N ASP A 45 -5.27 -5.22 9.06
CA ASP A 45 -5.48 -5.20 10.50
C ASP A 45 -6.18 -6.50 10.94
N ILE A 46 -5.54 -7.25 11.84
CA ILE A 46 -6.11 -8.49 12.39
C ILE A 46 -7.37 -8.24 13.22
N SER A 47 -7.51 -7.05 13.81
CA SER A 47 -8.65 -6.68 14.66
C SER A 47 -9.79 -6.06 13.86
N ALA A 48 -9.54 -5.67 12.60
CA ALA A 48 -10.50 -5.00 11.74
C ALA A 48 -10.28 -5.42 10.27
N PRO A 49 -10.99 -6.45 9.78
CA PRO A 49 -10.72 -7.06 8.46
C PRO A 49 -10.99 -6.13 7.28
N ASP A 50 -11.70 -5.02 7.50
CA ASP A 50 -11.91 -3.97 6.50
C ASP A 50 -10.82 -2.89 6.52
N ARG A 51 -9.77 -3.04 7.33
CA ARG A 51 -8.66 -2.09 7.42
C ARG A 51 -7.36 -2.72 6.98
N ALA A 52 -6.54 -1.89 6.35
CA ALA A 52 -5.18 -2.21 6.00
C ALA A 52 -4.28 -0.99 6.20
N TYR A 53 -2.99 -1.25 6.28
CA TYR A 53 -1.98 -0.24 6.44
C TYR A 53 -0.92 -0.41 5.38
N LEU A 54 -0.35 0.70 4.93
CA LEU A 54 0.74 0.73 3.98
C LEU A 54 1.75 1.79 4.41
N VAL A 55 3.03 1.46 4.37
CA VAL A 55 4.16 2.36 4.61
C VAL A 55 5.10 2.28 3.42
N THR A 56 5.50 3.44 2.90
CA THR A 56 6.39 3.55 1.74
C THR A 56 7.47 4.60 1.97
N GLU A 57 8.55 4.49 1.19
CA GLU A 57 9.59 5.49 1.00
C GLU A 57 9.33 6.12 -0.37
N PRO A 58 8.61 7.25 -0.47
CA PRO A 58 8.26 7.85 -1.75
C PRO A 58 9.51 8.36 -2.47
N VAL A 59 9.45 8.35 -3.80
CA VAL A 59 10.55 8.88 -4.64
C VAL A 59 10.45 10.40 -4.77
N LEU A 60 9.25 10.98 -4.60
CA LEU A 60 9.03 12.43 -4.67
C LEU A 60 9.43 13.14 -3.37
N ALA A 61 10.09 14.30 -3.54
CA ALA A 61 10.66 15.11 -2.47
C ALA A 61 9.60 15.72 -1.52
N ALA A 62 9.89 15.60 -0.22
CA ALA A 62 9.40 16.38 0.91
C ALA A 62 7.87 16.56 1.04
N VAL A 63 7.25 15.71 1.86
CA VAL A 63 6.09 16.18 2.63
C VAL A 63 6.55 17.32 3.54
N PRO A 64 5.82 18.44 3.61
CA PRO A 64 6.11 19.50 4.56
C PRO A 64 6.24 18.96 5.99
N GLY A 65 7.39 19.18 6.63
CA GLY A 65 7.70 18.69 7.98
C GLY A 65 8.39 17.32 8.06
N GLY A 66 8.89 16.78 6.93
CA GLY A 66 9.79 15.63 6.93
C GLY A 66 11.17 15.95 7.52
N SER A 67 11.81 14.96 8.13
CA SER A 67 13.19 15.04 8.60
C SER A 67 14.18 14.83 7.45
N ASP A 68 15.23 15.65 7.38
CA ASP A 68 16.38 15.48 6.48
C ASP A 68 17.31 14.32 6.91
N GLU A 69 16.77 13.31 7.59
CA GLU A 69 17.56 12.18 8.07
C GLU A 69 17.95 11.22 6.92
N PRO A 70 19.17 10.64 6.99
CA PRO A 70 19.58 9.61 6.04
C PRO A 70 18.67 8.39 6.17
N GLY A 71 17.94 8.05 5.10
CA GLY A 71 16.97 6.95 5.09
C GLY A 71 15.68 7.23 4.29
N GLY A 72 15.51 8.45 3.80
CA GLY A 72 14.32 8.85 3.04
C GLY A 72 13.10 9.06 3.93
N GLN A 73 12.14 9.86 3.46
CA GLN A 73 10.94 10.13 4.23
C GLN A 73 10.01 8.92 4.23
N LEU A 74 9.63 8.43 5.40
CA LEU A 74 8.60 7.40 5.53
C LEU A 74 7.21 8.01 5.55
N ILE A 75 6.29 7.42 4.78
CA ILE A 75 4.88 7.78 4.82
C ILE A 75 4.00 6.55 4.99
N GLY A 76 3.21 6.59 6.05
CA GLY A 76 2.21 5.61 6.42
C GLY A 76 0.80 6.07 6.03
N MET A 77 -0.03 5.14 5.58
CA MET A 77 -1.41 5.38 5.19
C MET A 77 -2.31 4.29 5.75
N ALA A 78 -3.38 4.70 6.41
CA ALA A 78 -4.49 3.84 6.76
C ALA A 78 -5.47 3.74 5.58
N LEU A 79 -5.78 2.51 5.20
CA LEU A 79 -6.65 2.15 4.09
C LEU A 79 -7.88 1.42 4.61
N ARG A 80 -9.00 1.60 3.91
CA ARG A 80 -10.22 0.84 4.13
C ARG A 80 -10.58 0.03 2.89
N LEU A 81 -10.83 -1.26 3.08
CA LEU A 81 -11.31 -2.17 2.07
C LEU A 81 -12.81 -1.96 1.90
N ALA A 82 -13.27 -1.68 0.68
CA ALA A 82 -14.69 -1.77 0.37
C ALA A 82 -15.17 -3.23 0.52
N ALA A 83 -16.29 -3.44 1.21
CA ALA A 83 -16.93 -4.75 1.22
C ALA A 83 -17.34 -5.12 -0.22
N GLN A 84 -16.93 -6.29 -0.70
CA GLN A 84 -17.27 -6.78 -2.04
C GLN A 84 -17.73 -8.24 -1.95
N LYS A 85 -18.89 -8.54 -2.54
CA LYS A 85 -19.33 -9.90 -2.84
C LYS A 85 -19.25 -10.11 -4.34
N ARG A 86 -18.04 -10.40 -4.84
CA ARG A 86 -17.83 -10.72 -6.26
C ARG A 86 -17.85 -12.23 -6.45
N GLY A 87 -18.57 -12.70 -7.47
CA GLY A 87 -18.56 -14.10 -7.85
C GLY A 87 -17.18 -14.56 -8.31
N LEU A 88 -16.92 -15.87 -8.24
CA LEU A 88 -15.61 -16.46 -8.58
C LEU A 88 -15.16 -16.21 -10.03
N LEU A 89 -16.11 -16.00 -10.95
CA LEU A 89 -15.86 -15.71 -12.35
C LEU A 89 -15.43 -14.26 -12.61
N HIS A 90 -15.70 -13.35 -11.68
CA HIS A 90 -15.31 -11.95 -11.81
C HIS A 90 -13.78 -11.83 -11.80
N ARG A 91 -13.23 -10.98 -12.68
CA ARG A 91 -11.80 -10.68 -12.73
C ARG A 91 -11.57 -9.20 -12.51
N SER A 92 -10.54 -8.86 -11.76
CA SER A 92 -10.14 -7.47 -11.55
C SER A 92 -8.64 -7.33 -11.54
N MET A 93 -8.18 -6.20 -12.05
CA MET A 93 -6.76 -5.87 -12.15
C MET A 93 -6.38 -4.90 -11.04
N CYS A 94 -5.28 -5.19 -10.36
CA CYS A 94 -4.70 -4.26 -9.40
C CYS A 94 -4.12 -3.05 -10.14
N SER A 95 -4.46 -1.84 -9.70
CA SER A 95 -3.96 -0.61 -10.29
C SER A 95 -2.45 -0.45 -10.11
N LEU A 96 -1.86 -0.91 -8.99
CA LEU A 96 -0.42 -0.81 -8.72
C LEU A 96 0.39 -1.79 -9.59
N CYS A 97 0.28 -3.09 -9.29
CA CYS A 97 1.10 -4.11 -9.93
C CYS A 97 0.54 -4.67 -11.24
N LEU A 98 -0.66 -4.26 -11.68
CA LEU A 98 -1.33 -4.79 -12.89
C LEU A 98 -1.60 -6.31 -12.89
N THR A 99 -1.49 -6.97 -11.73
CA THR A 99 -1.85 -8.39 -11.61
C THR A 99 -3.37 -8.54 -11.61
N THR A 100 -3.87 -9.48 -12.40
CA THR A 100 -5.30 -9.80 -12.46
C THR A 100 -5.63 -10.94 -11.51
N HIS A 101 -6.68 -10.77 -10.69
CA HIS A 101 -7.15 -11.77 -9.74
C HIS A 101 -8.63 -12.14 -9.97
N PRO A 102 -9.04 -13.38 -9.64
CA PRO A 102 -10.44 -13.78 -9.53
C PRO A 102 -11.13 -13.14 -8.33
N GLY A 103 -12.46 -13.06 -8.38
CA GLY A 103 -13.34 -12.76 -7.26
C GLY A 103 -12.91 -11.51 -6.48
N ASN A 104 -12.55 -11.73 -5.21
CA ASN A 104 -12.16 -10.69 -4.24
C ASN A 104 -10.63 -10.50 -4.13
N GLY A 105 -9.83 -10.99 -5.08
CA GLY A 105 -8.37 -10.80 -5.03
C GLY A 105 -7.91 -9.36 -5.25
N VAL A 106 -8.80 -8.49 -5.73
CA VAL A 106 -8.60 -7.03 -5.83
C VAL A 106 -9.81 -6.34 -5.22
N SER A 107 -9.56 -5.36 -4.35
CA SER A 107 -10.59 -4.52 -3.72
C SER A 107 -10.33 -3.05 -3.99
N LEU A 108 -11.40 -2.25 -4.02
CA LEU A 108 -11.27 -0.81 -3.85
C LEU A 108 -10.77 -0.54 -2.44
N MET A 109 -9.59 0.05 -2.35
CA MET A 109 -9.00 0.56 -1.12
C MET A 109 -9.21 2.08 -1.09
N THR A 110 -9.77 2.60 -0.01
CA THR A 110 -9.94 4.05 0.17
C THR A 110 -9.06 4.56 1.31
N ALA A 111 -8.50 5.76 1.11
CA ALA A 111 -7.74 6.48 2.11
C ALA A 111 -8.42 7.82 2.36
N ARG A 112 -8.63 8.19 3.64
CA ARG A 112 -8.97 9.59 3.98
C ARG A 112 -7.85 10.49 3.45
N LYS A 113 -8.20 11.66 2.90
CA LYS A 113 -7.19 12.69 2.59
C LYS A 113 -6.52 13.15 3.90
N ALA A 114 -5.32 13.70 3.81
CA ALA A 114 -4.65 14.29 4.96
C ALA A 114 -5.29 15.64 5.34
N GLY A 115 -4.97 16.13 6.54
CA GLY A 115 -5.33 17.49 6.96
C GLY A 115 -6.85 17.77 7.03
N VAL A 116 -7.23 19.00 6.68
CA VAL A 116 -8.61 19.51 6.79
C VAL A 116 -9.57 18.73 5.89
N ALA A 117 -9.17 18.45 4.65
CA ALA A 117 -10.01 17.74 3.69
C ALA A 117 -10.41 16.35 4.22
N GLY A 118 -9.49 15.62 4.84
CA GLY A 118 -9.78 14.35 5.49
C GLY A 118 -10.74 14.45 6.67
N ARG A 119 -10.60 15.50 7.50
CA ARG A 119 -11.51 15.76 8.62
C ARG A 119 -12.93 16.09 8.17
N GLN A 120 -13.09 16.61 6.95
CA GLN A 120 -14.38 16.83 6.30
C GLN A 120 -14.94 15.58 5.60
N GLY A 121 -14.25 14.42 5.72
CA GLY A 121 -14.71 13.15 5.16
C GLY A 121 -14.25 12.87 3.73
N ASN A 122 -13.41 13.72 3.14
CA ASN A 122 -12.91 13.48 1.78
C ASN A 122 -11.94 12.29 1.76
N SER A 123 -12.11 11.42 0.76
CA SER A 123 -11.29 10.23 0.57
C SER A 123 -10.96 10.02 -0.90
N VAL A 124 -9.88 9.30 -1.17
CA VAL A 124 -9.46 8.89 -2.51
C VAL A 124 -9.30 7.38 -2.55
N GLY A 125 -9.57 6.77 -3.70
CA GLY A 125 -9.61 5.33 -3.85
C GLY A 125 -8.67 4.80 -4.93
N LEU A 126 -8.19 3.57 -4.75
CA LEU A 126 -7.41 2.83 -5.72
C LEU A 126 -7.74 1.33 -5.63
N TYR A 127 -7.75 0.62 -6.75
CA TYR A 127 -7.92 -0.84 -6.74
C TYR A 127 -6.59 -1.53 -6.42
N ILE A 128 -6.51 -2.27 -5.32
CA ILE A 128 -5.27 -2.90 -4.84
C ILE A 128 -5.52 -4.39 -4.56
N CYS A 129 -4.48 -5.22 -4.71
CA CYS A 129 -4.51 -6.62 -4.27
C CYS A 129 -4.94 -6.70 -2.80
N THR A 130 -5.87 -7.60 -2.47
CA THR A 130 -6.38 -7.74 -1.10
C THR A 130 -5.39 -8.37 -0.13
N ASP A 131 -4.43 -9.13 -0.65
CA ASP A 131 -3.30 -9.67 0.12
C ASP A 131 -2.10 -8.71 0.20
N LEU A 132 -2.22 -7.53 -0.43
CA LEU A 132 -1.23 -6.44 -0.41
C LEU A 132 0.18 -6.84 -0.88
N ALA A 133 0.32 -7.97 -1.58
CA ALA A 133 1.61 -8.54 -1.99
C ALA A 133 2.12 -7.99 -3.34
N CYS A 134 1.78 -6.76 -3.71
CA CYS A 134 2.05 -6.20 -5.04
C CYS A 134 3.54 -6.22 -5.42
N SER A 135 4.44 -5.95 -4.46
CA SER A 135 5.90 -6.03 -4.68
C SER A 135 6.39 -7.44 -5.02
N LEU A 136 5.72 -8.47 -4.49
CA LEU A 136 6.07 -9.86 -4.80
C LEU A 136 5.49 -10.28 -6.16
N TYR A 137 4.27 -9.81 -6.49
CA TYR A 137 3.69 -10.07 -7.81
C TYR A 137 4.50 -9.42 -8.93
N VAL A 138 4.95 -8.16 -8.77
CA VAL A 138 5.74 -7.47 -9.82
C VAL A 138 7.08 -8.14 -10.12
N ARG A 139 7.66 -8.80 -9.12
CA ARG A 139 8.89 -9.60 -9.27
C ARG A 139 8.66 -11.05 -9.68
N GLY A 140 7.40 -11.48 -9.83
CA GLY A 140 7.06 -12.88 -10.10
C GLY A 140 7.34 -13.85 -8.94
N LEU A 141 7.71 -13.35 -7.75
CA LEU A 141 7.96 -14.14 -6.54
C LEU A 141 6.67 -14.72 -5.95
N LYS A 142 5.52 -14.13 -6.31
CA LYS A 142 4.19 -14.66 -6.00
C LYS A 142 3.36 -14.78 -7.27
N LYS A 143 2.55 -15.83 -7.36
CA LYS A 143 1.61 -16.06 -8.46
C LYS A 143 0.17 -16.05 -7.94
N PRO A 144 -0.78 -15.39 -8.64
CA PRO A 144 -2.19 -15.46 -8.26
C PRO A 144 -2.73 -16.88 -8.48
N HIS A 145 -3.77 -17.27 -7.73
CA HIS A 145 -4.36 -18.62 -7.79
C HIS A 145 -4.92 -18.97 -9.19
N THR A 146 -5.56 -18.00 -9.83
CA THR A 146 -6.00 -18.06 -11.23
C THR A 146 -5.90 -16.66 -11.83
N GLY A 147 -5.78 -16.59 -13.16
CA GLY A 147 -5.34 -15.36 -13.81
C GLY A 147 -3.82 -15.21 -13.73
N GLY A 148 -3.32 -14.01 -13.99
CA GLY A 148 -1.89 -13.76 -14.09
C GLY A 148 -1.59 -12.30 -14.31
N ARG A 149 -0.31 -12.03 -14.46
CA ARG A 149 0.16 -10.77 -15.04
C ARG A 149 0.04 -10.86 -16.56
N LEU A 150 -0.13 -9.71 -17.18
CA LEU A 150 0.10 -9.60 -18.62
C LEU A 150 1.57 -9.94 -18.88
N ASP A 151 1.85 -10.49 -20.05
CA ASP A 151 3.22 -10.55 -20.52
C ASP A 151 3.62 -9.12 -20.90
N GLU A 152 4.68 -8.63 -20.28
CA GLU A 152 5.11 -7.24 -20.38
C GLU A 152 6.48 -7.19 -21.04
N THR A 153 6.65 -6.28 -21.99
CA THR A 153 7.97 -6.02 -22.59
C THR A 153 8.90 -5.25 -21.67
N LEU A 154 8.38 -4.72 -20.55
CA LEU A 154 9.15 -4.00 -19.54
C LEU A 154 9.98 -4.97 -18.70
N SER A 155 11.19 -4.56 -18.33
CA SER A 155 11.98 -5.26 -17.32
C SER A 155 11.28 -5.26 -15.96
N VAL A 156 11.70 -6.14 -15.05
CA VAL A 156 11.14 -6.16 -13.68
C VAL A 156 11.39 -4.81 -13.00
N GLU A 157 12.55 -4.21 -13.24
CA GLU A 157 12.95 -2.91 -12.71
C GLU A 157 12.02 -1.79 -13.18
N GLU A 158 11.70 -1.75 -14.49
CA GLU A 158 10.76 -0.78 -15.05
C GLU A 158 9.33 -0.98 -14.53
N GLN A 159 8.91 -2.24 -14.33
CA GLN A 159 7.62 -2.55 -13.75
C GLN A 159 7.53 -2.13 -12.27
N VAL A 160 8.63 -2.30 -11.51
CA VAL A 160 8.76 -1.82 -10.14
C VAL A 160 8.71 -0.29 -10.09
N GLU A 161 9.42 0.40 -10.98
CA GLU A 161 9.40 1.86 -11.06
C GLU A 161 7.99 2.38 -11.33
N ARG A 162 7.28 1.76 -12.28
CA ARG A 162 5.87 2.06 -12.53
C ARG A 162 4.99 1.82 -11.30
N LEU A 163 5.21 0.72 -10.57
CA LEU A 163 4.46 0.43 -9.34
C LEU A 163 4.66 1.54 -8.30
N ARG A 164 5.91 1.99 -8.11
CA ARG A 164 6.25 3.11 -7.20
C ARG A 164 5.63 4.42 -7.67
N GLY A 165 5.77 4.77 -8.95
CA GLY A 165 5.16 5.98 -9.50
C GLY A 165 3.64 6.02 -9.37
N LYS A 166 2.96 4.88 -9.52
CA LYS A 166 1.50 4.80 -9.27
C LYS A 166 1.14 4.95 -7.79
N LEU A 167 1.96 4.40 -6.90
CA LEU A 167 1.78 4.57 -5.45
C LEU A 167 1.99 6.03 -5.04
N ASP A 168 3.04 6.67 -5.57
CA ASP A 168 3.33 8.09 -5.35
C ASP A 168 2.22 9.00 -5.90
N GLY A 169 1.65 8.64 -7.06
CA GLY A 169 0.47 9.32 -7.60
C GLY A 169 -0.77 9.18 -6.72
N PHE A 170 -0.96 8.04 -6.06
CA PHE A 170 -2.05 7.85 -5.09
C PHE A 170 -1.80 8.64 -3.80
N LEU A 171 -0.57 8.60 -3.30
CA LEU A 171 -0.13 9.36 -2.14
C LEU A 171 -0.31 10.87 -2.35
N THR A 172 0.07 11.40 -3.51
CA THR A 172 -0.13 12.82 -3.86
C THR A 172 -1.60 13.23 -3.71
N LYS A 173 -2.54 12.38 -4.13
CA LYS A 173 -3.99 12.66 -4.02
C LYS A 173 -4.49 12.62 -2.57
N ILE A 174 -3.81 11.88 -1.69
CA ILE A 174 -4.09 11.85 -0.26
C ILE A 174 -3.58 13.13 0.41
N LEU A 175 -2.41 13.61 0.02
CA LEU A 175 -1.77 14.77 0.66
C LEU A 175 -2.31 16.14 0.20
N THR A 176 -2.70 16.23 -1.06
CA THR A 176 -3.54 17.34 -1.59
C THR A 176 -4.98 17.13 -1.20
#